data_AF-A0A847EJ72-F1
#
_entry.id   AF-A0A847EJ72-F1
#
_cell.length_a   1.000
_cell.length_b   1.000
_cell.length_c   1.000
_cell.angle_alpha   90.00
_cell.angle_beta   90.00
_cell.angle_gamma   90.00
#
_symmetry.space_group_name_H-M   'P 1'
#
loop_
_entity.id
_entity.type
_entity.pdbx_description
1 polymer ?
#
loop_
_entity_poly.entity_id
_entity_poly.type
_entity_poly.pdbx_seq_one_letter_code
_entity_poly.pdbx_strand_id
1 'polypeptide(L)'
;MPASMRDWLPADHLVYFIADIVGELDLSEILKRYAREERGYPPYHPAMMVRVLLYAYCVGVASSRKIEKRLHEDIAFRILAANNTPDFRTISD
;
A
#
# COMPACT_ATOMS: atom_id res chain seq x y z
N MET A 1 23.51 -10.25 8.40
CA MET A 1 22.07 -10.41 8.06
C MET A 1 21.73 -9.35 7.03
N PRO A 2 20.88 -9.62 6.01
CA PRO A 2 20.44 -8.58 5.09
C PRO A 2 19.72 -7.47 5.88
N ALA A 3 19.86 -6.21 5.45
CA ALA A 3 19.17 -5.09 6.09
C ALA A 3 17.66 -5.34 6.07
N SER A 4 17.00 -5.15 7.21
CA SER A 4 15.54 -5.17 7.26
C SER A 4 15.03 -4.03 6.37
N MET A 5 13.90 -4.22 5.69
CA MET A 5 13.28 -3.15 4.90
C MET A 5 12.93 -1.92 5.77
N ARG A 6 12.80 -2.14 7.10
CA ARG A 6 12.62 -1.09 8.11
C ARG A 6 13.86 -0.23 8.36
N ASP A 7 15.04 -0.66 7.91
CA ASP A 7 16.30 0.08 8.10
C ASP A 7 16.62 0.98 6.90
N TRP A 8 15.76 1.01 5.87
CA TRP A 8 16.01 1.73 4.62
C TRP A 8 15.67 3.22 4.70
N LEU A 9 14.85 3.63 5.67
CA LEU A 9 14.45 5.02 5.88
C LEU A 9 14.63 5.39 7.36
N PRO A 10 14.72 6.70 7.70
CA PRO A 10 14.74 7.16 9.09
C PRO A 10 13.56 6.62 9.89
N ALA A 11 13.78 6.30 11.16
CA ALA A 11 12.76 5.68 12.02
C ALA A 11 11.50 6.55 12.21
N ASP A 12 11.62 7.87 12.07
CA ASP A 12 10.55 8.86 12.15
C ASP A 12 9.85 9.13 10.80
N HIS A 13 10.22 8.40 9.75
CA HIS A 13 9.63 8.57 8.43
C HIS A 13 8.13 8.21 8.43
N LEU A 14 7.30 9.05 7.80
CA LEU A 14 5.84 8.93 7.73
C LEU A 14 5.33 7.52 7.32
N VAL A 15 6.12 6.82 6.51
CA VAL A 15 5.81 5.46 6.05
C VAL A 15 5.51 4.50 7.21
N TYR A 16 6.23 4.60 8.32
CA TYR A 16 6.07 3.70 9.46
C TYR A 16 4.81 4.06 10.24
N PHE A 17 4.53 5.35 10.42
CA PHE A 17 3.26 5.82 10.99
C PHE A 17 2.05 5.34 10.17
N ILE A 18 2.10 5.41 8.83
CA ILE A 18 1.02 4.90 7.97
C ILE A 18 0.90 3.38 8.07
N ALA A 19 2.01 2.65 8.12
CA ALA A 19 2.00 1.20 8.25
C ALA A 19 1.29 0.74 9.54
N ASP A 20 1.58 1.44 10.65
CA ASP A 20 1.03 1.17 11.98
C ASP A 20 -0.45 1.55 12.06
N ILE A 21 -0.82 2.77 11.67
CA ILE A 21 -2.22 3.23 11.79
C ILE A 21 -3.17 2.40 10.95
N VAL A 22 -2.79 1.98 9.74
CA VAL A 22 -3.61 1.09 8.91
C VAL A 22 -3.72 -0.32 9.51
N GLY A 23 -2.75 -0.73 10.32
CA GLY A 23 -2.84 -1.96 11.12
C GLY A 23 -3.88 -1.89 12.23
N GLU A 24 -4.23 -0.69 12.70
CA GLU A 24 -5.23 -0.45 13.76
C GLU A 24 -6.63 -0.13 13.21
N LEU A 25 -6.75 0.21 11.93
CA LEU A 25 -8.05 0.49 11.31
C LEU A 25 -8.91 -0.77 11.21
N ASP A 26 -10.21 -0.62 11.54
CA ASP A 26 -11.19 -1.65 11.24
C ASP A 26 -11.47 -1.69 9.72
N LEU A 27 -10.79 -2.60 9.03
CA LEU A 27 -10.98 -2.86 7.60
C LEU A 27 -11.98 -3.99 7.33
N SER A 28 -12.74 -4.45 8.33
CA SER A 28 -13.60 -5.63 8.20
C SER A 28 -14.64 -5.51 7.09
N GLU A 29 -15.25 -4.34 6.90
CA GLU A 29 -16.22 -4.11 5.82
C GLU A 29 -15.58 -4.16 4.43
N ILE A 30 -14.36 -3.62 4.27
CA ILE A 30 -13.61 -3.71 3.01
C ILE A 30 -13.26 -5.18 2.74
N LEU A 31 -12.75 -5.90 3.75
CA LEU A 31 -12.39 -7.32 3.63
C LEU A 31 -13.61 -8.19 3.29
N LYS A 32 -14.77 -7.94 3.90
CA LYS A 32 -16.02 -8.67 3.60
C LYS A 32 -16.46 -8.48 2.15
N ARG A 33 -16.36 -7.25 1.63
CA ARG A 33 -16.70 -6.95 0.23
C ARG A 33 -15.73 -7.64 -0.73
N TYR A 34 -14.44 -7.54 -0.44
CA TYR A 34 -13.38 -8.20 -1.23
C TYR A 34 -13.49 -9.73 -1.22
N ALA A 35 -13.91 -10.33 -0.11
CA ALA A 35 -14.12 -11.78 -0.03
C ALA A 35 -15.37 -12.29 -0.78
N ARG A 36 -16.33 -11.40 -1.07
CA ARG A 36 -17.57 -11.72 -1.81
C ARG A 36 -17.44 -11.50 -3.30
N GLU A 37 -16.37 -10.87 -3.78
CA GLU A 37 -16.12 -10.74 -5.21
C GLU A 37 -15.76 -12.10 -5.80
N GLU A 38 -16.67 -12.67 -6.59
CA GLU A 38 -16.51 -13.98 -7.25
C GLU A 38 -15.46 -13.98 -8.38
N ARG A 39 -14.88 -12.82 -8.71
CA ARG A 39 -13.83 -12.65 -9.73
C ARG A 39 -12.45 -13.08 -9.23
N GLY A 40 -12.36 -14.29 -8.67
CA GLY A 40 -11.10 -14.84 -8.14
C GLY A 40 -10.59 -14.07 -6.92
N TYR A 41 -9.64 -14.66 -6.19
CA TYR A 41 -9.01 -13.96 -5.08
C TYR A 41 -8.27 -12.74 -5.65
N PRO A 42 -8.59 -11.51 -5.23
CA PRO A 42 -7.91 -10.33 -5.74
C PRO A 42 -6.40 -10.46 -5.49
N PRO A 43 -5.54 -10.06 -6.44
CA PRO A 43 -4.11 -10.35 -6.38
C PRO A 43 -3.40 -9.66 -5.21
N TYR A 44 -4.05 -8.70 -4.54
CA TYR A 44 -3.47 -7.89 -3.49
C TYR A 44 -4.36 -7.80 -2.26
N HIS A 45 -3.75 -7.86 -1.08
CA HIS A 45 -4.46 -7.74 0.18
C HIS A 45 -5.01 -6.32 0.39
N PRO A 46 -6.30 -6.13 0.78
CA PRO A 46 -6.90 -4.80 0.90
C PRO A 46 -6.17 -3.86 1.85
N ALA A 47 -5.68 -4.38 2.99
CA ALA A 47 -4.88 -3.57 3.92
C ALA A 47 -3.58 -3.02 3.29
N MET A 48 -2.96 -3.76 2.36
CA MET A 48 -1.79 -3.26 1.62
C MET A 48 -2.20 -2.12 0.68
N MET A 49 -3.30 -2.30 -0.06
CA MET A 49 -3.84 -1.26 -0.94
C MET A 49 -4.18 0.02 -0.16
N VAL A 50 -4.82 -0.11 1.01
CA VAL A 50 -5.14 1.03 1.89
C VAL A 50 -3.87 1.75 2.35
N ARG A 51 -2.81 1.04 2.74
CA ARG A 51 -1.52 1.67 3.11
C ARG A 51 -0.96 2.50 1.96
N VAL A 52 -0.89 1.93 0.76
CA VAL A 52 -0.35 2.60 -0.43
C VAL A 52 -1.18 3.83 -0.78
N LEU A 53 -2.50 3.70 -0.84
CA LEU A 53 -3.42 4.79 -1.18
C LEU A 53 -3.35 5.93 -0.16
N LEU A 54 -3.40 5.59 1.13
CA LEU A 54 -3.37 6.58 2.21
C LEU A 54 -2.05 7.37 2.18
N TYR A 55 -0.91 6.68 2.09
CA TYR A 55 0.39 7.33 1.99
C TYR A 55 0.49 8.21 0.74
N ALA A 56 0.06 7.69 -0.42
CA ALA A 56 0.07 8.43 -1.68
C ALA A 56 -0.70 9.74 -1.57
N TYR A 57 -1.88 9.73 -0.93
CA TYR A 57 -2.66 10.93 -0.69
C TYR A 57 -1.99 11.89 0.31
N CYS A 58 -1.37 11.38 1.38
CA CYS A 58 -0.60 12.22 2.30
C CYS A 58 0.56 12.97 1.62
N VAL A 59 1.19 12.37 0.61
CA VAL A 59 2.31 12.99 -0.13
C VAL A 59 1.89 13.65 -1.45
N GLY A 60 0.59 13.85 -1.68
CA GLY A 60 0.05 14.58 -2.84
C GLY A 60 0.10 13.82 -4.18
N VAL A 61 0.18 12.49 -4.15
CA VAL A 61 0.21 11.62 -5.33
C VAL A 61 -1.14 10.93 -5.50
N ALA A 62 -2.07 11.56 -6.23
CA ALA A 62 -3.42 11.02 -6.41
C ALA A 62 -3.63 10.21 -7.70
N SER A 63 -2.75 10.37 -8.70
CA SER A 63 -2.92 9.68 -10.00
C SER A 63 -2.48 8.22 -9.87
N SER A 64 -3.35 7.28 -10.22
CA SER A 64 -3.04 5.84 -10.18
C SER A 64 -1.77 5.47 -10.96
N ARG A 65 -1.56 6.10 -12.12
CA ARG A 65 -0.31 5.96 -12.92
C ARG A 65 0.93 6.48 -12.19
N LYS A 66 0.80 7.57 -11.44
CA LYS A 66 1.91 8.09 -10.62
C LYS A 66 2.17 7.17 -9.43
N ILE A 67 1.14 6.58 -8.84
CA ILE A 67 1.25 5.61 -7.75
C ILE A 67 1.96 4.34 -8.25
N GLU A 68 1.52 3.77 -9.37
CA GLU A 68 2.19 2.66 -10.05
C GLU A 68 3.68 2.94 -10.27
N LYS A 69 4.02 4.09 -10.86
CA LYS A 69 5.43 4.49 -11.06
C LYS A 69 6.21 4.54 -9.74
N ARG A 70 5.61 5.09 -8.67
CA ARG A 70 6.25 5.17 -7.35
C ARG A 70 6.44 3.79 -6.71
N LEU A 71 5.57 2.82 -6.97
CA LEU A 71 5.75 1.44 -6.51
C LEU A 71 7.02 0.78 -7.07
N HIS A 72 7.54 1.26 -8.19
CA HIS A 72 8.83 0.81 -8.73
C HIS A 72 10.03 1.63 -8.25
N GLU A 73 9.87 2.95 -8.11
CA GLU A 73 10.99 3.88 -7.95
C GLU A 73 11.20 4.38 -6.52
N ASP A 74 10.14 4.37 -5.69
CA ASP A 74 10.13 5.02 -4.38
C ASP A 74 10.15 4.00 -3.25
N ILE A 75 11.14 4.12 -2.36
CA ILE A 75 11.37 3.19 -1.25
C ILE A 75 10.18 3.14 -0.29
N ALA A 76 9.54 4.28 -0.01
CA ALA A 76 8.42 4.31 0.94
C ALA A 76 7.21 3.56 0.38
N PHE A 77 6.92 3.71 -0.91
CA PHE A 77 5.85 2.95 -1.58
C PHE A 77 6.16 1.45 -1.58
N ARG A 78 7.41 1.08 -1.85
CA ARG A 78 7.86 -0.32 -1.83
C ARG A 78 7.76 -0.96 -0.44
N ILE A 79 8.02 -0.19 0.62
CA ILE A 79 7.81 -0.64 2.00
C ILE A 79 6.35 -0.96 2.26
N LEU A 80 5.44 -0.03 1.96
CA LEU A 80 4.01 -0.22 2.22
C LEU A 80 3.40 -1.32 1.37
N ALA A 81 3.91 -1.50 0.16
CA ALA A 81 3.48 -2.53 -0.75
C ALA A 81 4.14 -3.89 -0.52
N ALA A 82 5.11 -4.00 0.40
CA ALA A 82 5.96 -5.18 0.55
C ALA A 82 6.55 -5.65 -0.80
N ASN A 83 7.05 -4.71 -1.61
CA ASN A 83 7.51 -4.88 -3.00
C ASN A 83 6.46 -5.37 -4.02
N ASN A 84 5.16 -5.42 -3.69
CA ASN A 84 4.13 -5.58 -4.71
C ASN A 84 4.02 -4.32 -5.57
N THR A 85 3.64 -4.50 -6.84
CA THR A 85 3.50 -3.41 -7.81
C THR A 85 2.15 -3.51 -8.54
N PRO A 86 1.02 -3.25 -7.83
CA PRO A 86 -0.28 -3.15 -8.50
C PRO A 86 -0.22 -2.12 -9.63
N ASP A 87 -0.79 -2.48 -10.77
CA ASP A 87 -0.83 -1.59 -11.93
C ASP A 87 -1.84 -0.45 -11.71
N PHE A 88 -1.78 0.56 -12.58
CA PHE A 88 -2.66 1.73 -12.46
C PHE A 88 -4.16 1.38 -12.53
N ARG A 89 -4.54 0.23 -13.11
CA ARG A 89 -5.93 -0.22 -13.21
C ARG A 89 -6.39 -0.77 -11.89
N THR A 90 -5.61 -1.66 -11.30
CA THR A 90 -5.83 -2.21 -9.95
C THR A 90 -5.95 -1.11 -8.89
N ILE A 91 -5.22 -0.01 -9.06
CA ILE A 91 -5.26 1.14 -8.14
C ILE A 91 -6.52 1.99 -8.33
N SER A 92 -7.11 2.02 -9.54
CA SER A 92 -8.26 2.89 -9.87
C SER A 92 -9.62 2.20 -9.93
N ASP A 93 -9.62 0.87 -10.07
CA ASP A 93 -10.83 0.04 -10.09
C ASP A 93 -11.40 -0.15 -8.67
#